data_AF-A0A8J4T9T1-F1
#
_entry.id   AF-A0A8J4T9T1-F1
#
_cell.length_a   1.000
_cell.length_b   1.000
_cell.length_c   1.000
_cell.angle_alpha   90.00
_cell.angle_beta   90.00
_cell.angle_gamma   90.00
#
_symmetry.space_group_name_H-M   'P 1'
#
loop_
_entity.id
_entity.type
_entity.pdbx_description
1 polymer ?
#
loop_
_entity_poly.entity_id
_entity_poly.type
_entity_poly.pdbx_seq_one_letter_code
_entity_poly.pdbx_strand_id
1 'polypeptide(L)'
;IRSDEETRTDIEYSLIGPEVGKLFSVNKVTGFVRIHGILDREKTATYELKGRATSKRNGDPVENDLNLKIIVLDQNDNAPEFKLQMIGSVDELSDKDTHVIAISAFDADEQDTLFSKIAYKVIQQEPAGERMFRIERSSGEIKVNLNTLDRETQATYKLIITATDLDGGYPVSENIPNTGTGTVTINIRDVNDNVPVLVKESYEGSVEENIMNVEVIRIKAVDKDLIYTENWEAVFSIISGNEAGHFSIITDPKTNEGILVVEKKLDFEEFNEVKLIVVVNNKSPYHKSVVIEKPITYPIRIKVVNVPEAPHFNPAVKVISISEDRTTIDLKKVITTYTATDSDTLLTATNVRYVKGEDVDDWLSINEKTGEIRLKKYPDRESRFLIVGTYYTKILCITNETTVILRSQEDLWPGSYTVELDVLDQQGKSCQGQKLQVIVCKCTEGQVCQPLRKRSTSTPPSLGASGVLALLLGILLLLFIPMLLLLCECGEAAAMAKFQPFPFDINQGLLTYHTEGQGEDKQLKVLSKPPVNDSIRNPGYEGGYREGFGEEPGEGSWKNVWSWEEIRRMLEKRNTKIIIGGHSELIASRTIDSMALSDKYLYSYFAE
;
A
#
# COMPACT_ATOMS: atom_id res chain seq x y z
N ILE A 1 14.66 25.15 88.32
CA ILE A 1 13.33 25.28 88.96
C ILE A 1 13.52 25.40 90.47
N ARG A 2 12.80 26.31 91.14
CA ARG A 2 12.89 26.57 92.59
C ARG A 2 11.49 26.99 93.07
N SER A 3 11.08 26.55 94.24
CA SER A 3 9.89 27.01 94.97
C SER A 3 10.33 27.82 96.20
N ASP A 4 9.51 28.78 96.63
CA ASP A 4 9.70 29.57 97.85
C ASP A 4 9.22 28.82 99.13
N GLU A 5 8.38 27.80 98.98
CA GLU A 5 7.99 26.87 100.05
C GLU A 5 9.18 26.00 100.57
N GLU A 6 10.36 26.04 99.92
CA GLU A 6 11.61 25.48 100.46
C GLU A 6 11.94 25.98 101.88
N THR A 7 11.44 27.16 102.25
CA THR A 7 11.60 27.74 103.59
C THR A 7 10.74 27.06 104.68
N ARG A 8 9.76 26.23 104.28
CA ARG A 8 8.75 25.62 105.17
C ARG A 8 8.73 24.09 105.11
N THR A 9 9.25 23.49 104.05
CA THR A 9 9.36 22.03 103.90
C THR A 9 10.56 21.64 103.05
N ASP A 10 11.13 20.47 103.35
CA ASP A 10 12.09 19.84 102.44
C ASP A 10 11.39 19.45 101.14
N ILE A 11 11.89 19.96 100.00
CA ILE A 11 11.37 19.70 98.66
C ILE A 11 12.28 18.74 97.90
N GLU A 12 11.67 17.90 97.07
CA GLU A 12 12.31 17.13 96.01
C GLU A 12 11.77 17.57 94.64
N TYR A 13 12.70 17.85 93.73
CA TYR A 13 12.40 18.28 92.36
C TYR A 13 12.44 17.13 91.36
N SER A 14 11.47 17.10 90.44
CA SER A 14 11.42 16.17 89.31
C SER A 14 11.00 16.87 88.01
N LEU A 15 11.27 16.22 86.87
CA LEU A 15 10.77 16.61 85.56
C LEU A 15 9.80 15.54 85.04
N ILE A 16 8.83 15.98 84.24
CA ILE A 16 7.85 15.11 83.57
C ILE A 16 7.74 15.60 82.12
N GLY A 17 7.85 14.69 81.15
CA GLY A 17 7.78 15.02 79.72
C GLY A 17 8.59 14.07 78.84
N PRO A 18 8.64 14.30 77.51
CA PRO A 18 9.44 13.51 76.59
C PRO A 18 10.94 13.55 76.93
N GLU A 19 11.64 12.45 76.69
CA GLU A 19 13.10 12.28 76.86
C GLU A 19 13.68 12.64 78.25
N VAL A 20 12.84 12.81 79.27
CA VAL A 20 13.26 12.91 80.67
C VAL A 20 13.88 11.60 81.13
N GLY A 21 15.04 11.68 81.79
CA GLY A 21 15.85 10.53 82.19
C GLY A 21 16.80 10.04 81.10
N LYS A 22 16.68 10.53 79.86
CA LYS A 22 17.63 10.28 78.76
C LYS A 22 18.39 11.55 78.39
N LEU A 23 17.70 12.55 77.83
CA LEU A 23 18.28 13.83 77.43
C LEU A 23 18.20 14.84 78.58
N PHE A 24 17.08 14.90 79.30
CA PHE A 24 16.84 15.90 80.34
C PHE A 24 16.80 15.29 81.74
N SER A 25 17.41 15.98 82.70
CA SER A 25 17.33 15.63 84.12
C SER A 25 17.25 16.89 84.98
N VAL A 26 16.77 16.75 86.21
CA VAL A 26 16.86 17.79 87.24
C VAL A 26 17.56 17.24 88.48
N ASN A 27 18.39 18.06 89.11
CA ASN A 27 18.92 17.72 90.42
C ASN A 27 17.80 17.81 91.45
N LYS A 28 17.50 16.68 92.08
CA LYS A 28 16.44 16.49 93.08
C LYS A 28 16.47 17.47 94.27
N VAL A 29 17.62 18.07 94.59
CA VAL A 29 17.79 18.98 95.74
C VAL A 29 17.90 20.44 95.31
N THR A 30 18.70 20.74 94.29
CA THR A 30 18.98 22.13 93.86
C THR A 30 18.05 22.63 92.76
N GLY A 31 17.30 21.74 92.10
CA GLY A 31 16.40 22.10 91.01
C GLY A 31 17.12 22.55 89.72
N PHE A 32 18.44 22.37 89.62
CA PHE A 32 19.20 22.60 88.39
C PHE A 32 18.84 21.56 87.33
N VAL A 33 18.34 22.03 86.18
CA VAL A 33 18.10 21.20 85.00
C VAL A 33 19.40 21.01 84.23
N ARG A 34 19.65 19.80 83.71
CA ARG A 34 20.81 19.46 82.89
C ARG A 34 20.39 18.67 81.64
N ILE A 35 21.15 18.89 80.58
CA ILE A 35 21.08 18.18 79.30
C ILE A 35 22.23 17.17 79.26
N HIS A 36 21.99 15.95 78.79
CA HIS A 36 22.95 14.83 78.78
C HIS A 36 23.30 14.28 77.39
N GLY A 37 22.74 14.88 76.33
CA GLY A 37 23.00 14.49 74.95
C GLY A 37 23.04 15.70 74.01
N ILE A 38 23.47 15.47 72.78
CA ILE A 38 23.39 16.45 71.69
C ILE A 38 21.90 16.62 71.33
N LEU A 39 21.48 17.87 71.13
CA LEU A 39 20.15 18.20 70.63
C LEU A 39 20.26 18.51 69.13
N ASP A 40 19.24 18.10 68.40
CA ASP A 40 19.11 18.12 66.93
C ASP A 40 17.72 18.71 66.68
N ARG A 41 17.65 19.84 65.97
CA ARG A 41 16.45 20.67 65.84
C ARG A 41 15.52 20.07 64.78
N GLU A 42 16.10 19.58 63.71
CA GLU A 42 15.51 18.92 62.53
C GLU A 42 14.71 17.70 62.97
N LYS A 43 15.23 16.99 63.99
CA LYS A 43 14.54 15.91 64.67
C LYS A 43 13.54 16.38 65.72
N THR A 44 13.86 17.36 66.57
CA THR A 44 12.93 17.88 67.59
C THR A 44 13.28 19.32 68.05
N ALA A 45 12.68 20.31 67.40
CA ALA A 45 12.89 21.74 67.67
C ALA A 45 12.41 22.25 69.04
N THR A 46 11.51 21.54 69.73
CA THR A 46 10.94 21.98 71.01
C THR A 46 10.56 20.80 71.89
N TYR A 47 10.93 20.88 73.18
CA TYR A 47 10.51 19.95 74.22
C TYR A 47 9.66 20.67 75.26
N GLU A 48 8.42 20.20 75.45
CA GLU A 48 7.53 20.69 76.51
C GLU A 48 7.62 19.78 77.72
N LEU A 49 8.29 20.26 78.76
CA LEU A 49 8.47 19.56 80.03
C LEU A 49 7.64 20.23 81.13
N LYS A 50 7.44 19.53 82.24
CA LYS A 50 6.87 20.05 83.47
C LYS A 50 7.84 19.83 84.63
N GLY A 51 8.20 20.91 85.31
CA GLY A 51 8.92 20.87 86.58
C GLY A 51 7.93 20.66 87.73
N ARG A 52 8.12 19.59 88.50
CA ARG A 52 7.30 19.28 89.67
C ARG A 52 8.12 19.43 90.95
N ALA A 53 7.51 20.03 91.96
CA ALA A 53 8.02 20.13 93.32
C ALA A 53 7.11 19.33 94.27
N THR A 54 7.70 18.40 95.01
CA THR A 54 7.00 17.52 95.97
C THR A 54 7.68 17.58 97.34
N SER A 55 6.92 17.50 98.43
CA SER A 55 7.51 17.44 99.78
C SER A 55 8.13 16.08 100.04
N LYS A 56 9.36 16.04 100.58
CA LYS A 56 10.05 14.78 100.94
C LYS A 56 9.37 13.99 102.07
N ARG A 57 8.46 14.60 102.82
CA ARG A 57 7.84 13.98 104.01
C ARG A 57 6.67 13.05 103.67
N ASN A 58 5.88 13.41 102.66
CA ASN A 58 4.63 12.74 102.26
C ASN A 58 4.51 12.53 100.74
N GLY A 59 5.37 13.14 99.92
CA GLY A 59 5.32 13.04 98.46
C GLY A 59 4.27 13.95 97.79
N ASP A 60 3.50 14.71 98.58
CA ASP A 60 2.45 15.59 98.05
C ASP A 60 3.06 16.75 97.23
N PRO A 61 2.42 17.17 96.12
CA PRO A 61 2.79 18.38 95.40
C PRO A 61 2.71 19.59 96.31
N VAL A 62 3.80 20.34 96.42
CA VAL A 62 3.86 21.61 97.18
C VAL A 62 3.54 22.82 96.30
N GLU A 63 3.59 22.62 94.98
CA GLU A 63 3.32 23.62 93.95
C GLU A 63 2.49 22.99 92.82
N ASN A 64 1.89 23.84 92.00
CA ASN A 64 1.40 23.41 90.69
C ASN A 64 2.59 23.09 89.76
N ASP A 65 2.40 22.15 88.82
CA ASP A 65 3.43 21.81 87.83
C ASP A 65 3.80 23.05 86.98
N LEU A 66 5.10 23.39 86.97
CA LEU A 66 5.64 24.49 86.18
C LEU A 66 5.93 24.04 84.74
N ASN A 67 5.23 24.60 83.77
CA ASN A 67 5.54 24.36 82.35
C ASN A 67 6.92 24.93 81.98
N LEU A 68 7.81 24.07 81.47
CA LEU A 68 9.17 24.37 81.04
C LEU A 68 9.29 24.05 79.54
N LYS A 69 9.28 25.07 78.69
CA LYS A 69 9.52 24.94 77.25
C LYS A 69 11.01 25.07 76.97
N ILE A 70 11.62 24.02 76.44
CA ILE A 70 13.00 24.05 75.93
C ILE A 70 12.91 24.19 74.41
N ILE A 71 13.45 25.28 73.87
CA ILE A 71 13.53 25.54 72.44
C ILE A 71 14.97 25.22 72.01
N VAL A 72 15.13 24.40 70.99
CA VAL A 72 16.43 24.12 70.36
C VAL A 72 16.67 25.23 69.34
N LEU A 73 17.81 25.91 69.42
CA LEU A 73 18.22 26.91 68.44
C LEU A 73 18.87 26.22 67.24
N ASP A 74 18.66 26.79 66.07
CA ASP A 74 19.17 26.28 64.79
C ASP A 74 20.68 26.43 64.63
N GLN A 75 21.27 25.58 63.80
CA GLN A 75 22.65 25.67 63.33
C GLN A 75 22.69 25.36 61.84
N ASN A 76 23.67 25.93 61.12
CA ASN A 76 23.83 25.72 59.68
C ASN A 76 24.50 24.36 59.38
N ASP A 77 23.87 23.26 59.81
CA ASP A 77 24.45 21.90 59.77
C ASP A 77 23.87 20.99 58.68
N ASN A 78 22.83 21.44 57.97
CA ASN A 78 22.35 20.81 56.74
C ASN A 78 22.85 21.55 55.49
N ALA A 79 22.82 20.85 54.35
CA ALA A 79 23.23 21.40 53.07
C ALA A 79 22.04 21.38 52.10
N PRO A 80 21.93 22.36 51.18
CA PRO A 80 20.85 22.36 50.19
C PRO A 80 20.89 21.11 49.29
N GLU A 81 19.79 20.36 49.18
CA GLU A 81 19.72 19.14 48.37
C GLU A 81 18.73 19.24 47.19
N PHE A 82 19.12 18.72 46.03
CA PHE A 82 18.22 18.53 44.88
C PHE A 82 17.63 17.12 44.88
N LYS A 83 16.33 16.98 45.17
CA LYS A 83 15.66 15.68 45.39
C LYS A 83 15.05 15.04 44.13
N LEU A 84 15.06 15.73 42.98
CA LEU A 84 14.42 15.30 41.74
C LEU A 84 15.37 15.41 40.53
N GLN A 85 15.13 14.59 39.51
CA GLN A 85 15.74 14.81 38.19
C GLN A 85 15.18 16.09 37.57
N MET A 86 16.07 16.99 37.16
CA MET A 86 15.70 18.29 36.58
C MET A 86 15.84 18.20 35.07
N ILE A 87 14.71 18.02 34.37
CA ILE A 87 14.67 17.95 32.90
C ILE A 87 13.78 19.09 32.40
N GLY A 88 14.40 20.08 31.76
CA GLY A 88 13.73 21.19 31.08
C GLY A 88 13.68 20.98 29.57
N SER A 89 12.89 21.80 28.90
CA SER A 89 12.87 21.84 27.44
C SER A 89 12.43 23.21 26.94
N VAL A 90 13.03 23.67 25.85
CA VAL A 90 12.72 24.96 25.23
C VAL A 90 12.82 24.82 23.71
N ASP A 91 12.01 25.58 22.98
CA ASP A 91 12.03 25.59 21.52
C ASP A 91 13.32 26.30 21.04
N GLU A 92 13.90 25.85 19.93
CA GLU A 92 15.01 26.59 19.32
C GLU A 92 14.59 27.97 18.80
N LEU A 93 15.57 28.81 18.46
CA LEU A 93 15.36 30.23 18.12
C LEU A 93 14.58 31.05 19.17
N SER A 94 14.34 30.49 20.37
CA SER A 94 13.65 31.16 21.45
C SER A 94 14.32 32.49 21.82
N ASP A 95 13.49 33.52 21.96
CA ASP A 95 13.94 34.85 22.34
C ASP A 95 14.65 34.82 23.71
N LYS A 96 15.59 35.74 23.92
CA LYS A 96 16.29 35.88 25.20
C LYS A 96 15.28 36.09 26.34
N ASP A 97 15.61 35.53 27.51
CA ASP A 97 14.80 35.53 28.73
C ASP A 97 13.54 34.64 28.69
N THR A 98 13.35 33.85 27.62
CA THR A 98 12.36 32.75 27.58
C THR A 98 12.58 31.76 28.73
N HIS A 99 11.51 31.40 29.43
CA HIS A 99 11.51 30.44 30.53
C HIS A 99 11.77 29.02 30.04
N VAL A 100 12.62 28.27 30.74
CA VAL A 100 12.94 26.87 30.41
C VAL A 100 12.44 25.90 31.49
N ILE A 101 12.78 26.18 32.75
CA ILE A 101 12.38 25.39 33.92
C ILE A 101 12.64 26.21 35.20
N ALA A 102 11.80 26.04 36.23
CA ALA A 102 12.13 26.47 37.59
C ALA A 102 12.60 25.25 38.40
N ILE A 103 13.74 25.37 39.06
CA ILE A 103 14.28 24.35 39.97
C ILE A 103 14.18 24.81 41.43
N SER A 104 14.22 23.85 42.35
CA SER A 104 14.41 24.13 43.78
C SER A 104 15.33 23.10 44.41
N ALA A 105 16.19 23.57 45.31
CA ALA A 105 16.84 22.74 46.32
C ALA A 105 16.08 22.90 47.64
N PHE A 106 16.21 21.91 48.51
CA PHE A 106 15.63 21.90 49.85
C PHE A 106 16.75 21.92 50.88
N ASP A 107 16.69 22.88 51.81
CA ASP A 107 17.49 22.86 53.02
C ASP A 107 16.60 22.41 54.20
N ALA A 108 17.19 21.71 55.17
CA ALA A 108 16.49 21.19 56.35
C ALA A 108 16.57 22.11 57.57
N ASP A 109 17.48 23.09 57.56
CA ASP A 109 17.67 24.12 58.59
C ASP A 109 16.39 24.99 58.81
N GLU A 110 16.42 25.96 59.73
CA GLU A 110 15.23 26.75 60.07
C GLU A 110 14.76 27.64 58.92
N GLN A 111 13.52 27.39 58.48
CA GLN A 111 12.86 28.13 57.40
C GLN A 111 12.75 29.63 57.71
N ASP A 112 12.76 30.44 56.66
CA ASP A 112 12.76 31.91 56.70
C ASP A 112 13.99 32.55 57.40
N THR A 113 15.02 31.76 57.74
CA THR A 113 16.33 32.27 58.21
C THR A 113 17.33 32.41 57.06
N LEU A 114 18.57 32.84 57.36
CA LEU A 114 19.66 32.81 56.39
C LEU A 114 20.17 31.39 56.13
N PHE A 115 20.02 30.46 57.08
CA PHE A 115 20.50 29.09 56.97
C PHE A 115 19.71 28.35 55.87
N SER A 116 18.37 28.45 55.87
CA SER A 116 17.56 27.94 54.77
C SER A 116 17.53 28.82 53.50
N LYS A 117 18.29 29.93 53.42
CA LYS A 117 18.17 30.89 52.30
C LYS A 117 19.13 30.56 51.16
N ILE A 118 18.61 29.82 50.19
CA ILE A 118 19.37 29.30 49.05
C ILE A 118 19.56 30.36 47.95
N ALA A 119 20.78 30.43 47.41
CA ALA A 119 21.11 31.09 46.15
C ALA A 119 21.61 30.08 45.11
N TYR A 120 21.11 30.22 43.88
CA TYR A 120 21.41 29.32 42.76
C TYR A 120 22.45 29.90 41.78
N LYS A 121 23.24 29.03 41.17
CA LYS A 121 24.25 29.40 40.15
C LYS A 121 24.52 28.26 39.17
N VAL A 122 24.65 28.57 37.88
CA VAL A 122 25.22 27.64 36.89
C VAL A 122 26.75 27.70 37.01
N ILE A 123 27.39 26.56 37.26
CA ILE A 123 28.85 26.45 37.36
C ILE A 123 29.49 25.88 36.09
N GLN A 124 28.77 25.03 35.34
CA GLN A 124 29.23 24.45 34.07
C GLN A 124 28.06 24.20 33.12
N GLN A 125 28.33 24.27 31.82
CA GLN A 125 27.44 23.86 30.74
C GLN A 125 28.19 22.87 29.84
N GLU A 126 27.52 21.79 29.45
CA GLU A 126 27.96 20.82 28.45
C GLU A 126 26.95 20.84 27.27
N PRO A 127 27.40 20.99 26.01
CA PRO A 127 28.77 21.27 25.59
C PRO A 127 29.30 22.62 26.10
N ALA A 128 30.62 22.70 26.26
CA ALA A 128 31.31 23.92 26.62
C ALA A 128 31.33 24.89 25.43
N GLY A 129 31.13 26.18 25.69
CA GLY A 129 31.02 27.20 24.66
C GLY A 129 30.39 28.47 25.23
N GLU A 130 29.58 29.16 24.43
CA GLU A 130 28.77 30.29 24.90
C GLU A 130 27.75 29.83 25.94
N ARG A 131 27.44 30.70 26.92
CA ARG A 131 26.46 30.40 27.98
C ARG A 131 25.06 30.60 27.44
N MET A 132 24.45 29.52 26.95
CA MET A 132 23.12 29.52 26.35
C MET A 132 22.02 29.74 27.37
N PHE A 133 22.28 29.40 28.64
CA PHE A 133 21.32 29.49 29.74
C PHE A 133 21.85 30.32 30.90
N ARG A 134 20.93 30.99 31.60
CA ARG A 134 21.17 31.67 32.88
C ARG A 134 20.18 31.14 33.91
N ILE A 135 20.59 31.10 35.18
CA ILE A 135 19.70 30.82 36.31
C ILE A 135 19.51 32.10 37.13
N GLU A 136 18.28 32.34 37.57
CA GLU A 136 17.96 33.45 38.45
C GLU A 136 18.31 33.10 39.90
N ARG A 137 19.03 33.99 40.58
CA ARG A 137 19.78 33.64 41.81
C ARG A 137 18.87 33.23 42.96
N SER A 138 17.71 33.86 43.12
CA SER A 138 16.80 33.63 44.25
C SER A 138 15.67 32.63 43.94
N SER A 139 15.17 32.60 42.71
CA SER A 139 14.01 31.77 42.34
C SER A 139 14.37 30.40 41.75
N GLY A 140 15.63 30.17 41.37
CA GLY A 140 16.03 28.97 40.65
C GLY A 140 15.45 28.91 39.22
N GLU A 141 14.99 30.03 38.67
CA GLU A 141 14.39 30.07 37.35
C GLU A 141 15.45 30.07 36.25
N ILE A 142 15.48 29.02 35.42
CA ILE A 142 16.40 28.90 34.29
C ILE A 142 15.75 29.50 33.04
N LYS A 143 16.48 30.40 32.38
CA LYS A 143 16.08 31.13 31.19
C LYS A 143 17.11 31.03 30.07
N VAL A 144 16.63 31.16 28.84
CA VAL A 144 17.46 31.38 27.66
C VAL A 144 18.25 32.68 27.83
N ASN A 145 19.57 32.62 27.68
CA ASN A 145 20.47 33.77 27.79
C ASN A 145 20.88 34.32 26.41
N LEU A 146 20.92 33.46 25.39
CA LEU A 146 21.27 33.77 24.00
C LEU A 146 20.22 33.16 23.07
N ASN A 147 19.73 33.94 22.10
CA ASN A 147 18.71 33.53 21.14
C ASN A 147 19.29 32.81 19.91
N THR A 148 20.39 32.08 20.12
CA THR A 148 21.14 31.30 19.12
C THR A 148 21.07 29.80 19.41
N LEU A 149 19.98 29.37 20.06
CA LEU A 149 19.64 27.95 20.21
C LEU A 149 19.22 27.41 18.83
N ASP A 150 19.82 26.28 18.46
CA ASP A 150 19.73 25.59 17.16
C ASP A 150 19.85 24.09 17.48
N ARG A 151 18.85 23.30 17.10
CA ARG A 151 18.71 21.88 17.41
C ARG A 151 19.52 21.01 16.46
N GLU A 152 19.69 21.43 15.21
CA GLU A 152 20.52 20.79 14.17
C GLU A 152 21.99 20.80 14.59
N THR A 153 22.43 21.89 15.23
CA THR A 153 23.75 22.04 15.82
C THR A 153 23.83 21.38 17.20
N GLN A 154 22.87 21.60 18.11
CA GLN A 154 22.92 21.07 19.48
C GLN A 154 21.54 20.82 20.13
N ALA A 155 20.98 19.63 19.90
CA ALA A 155 19.68 19.22 20.45
C ALA A 155 19.57 19.08 21.98
N THR A 156 20.66 19.11 22.75
CA THR A 156 20.61 18.90 24.21
C THR A 156 21.76 19.61 24.94
N TYR A 157 21.45 20.27 26.06
CA TYR A 157 22.43 20.83 26.97
C TYR A 157 22.32 20.20 28.35
N LYS A 158 23.44 20.14 29.07
CA LYS A 158 23.51 19.69 30.46
C LYS A 158 24.18 20.76 31.31
N LEU A 159 23.46 21.29 32.28
CA LEU A 159 23.95 22.31 33.21
C LEU A 159 24.32 21.64 34.53
N ILE A 160 25.54 21.90 35.02
CA ILE A 160 25.88 21.64 36.41
C ILE A 160 25.63 22.93 37.18
N ILE A 161 24.85 22.80 38.25
CA ILE A 161 24.36 23.91 39.07
C ILE A 161 24.76 23.71 40.52
N THR A 162 24.83 24.81 41.27
CA THR A 162 24.97 24.81 42.73
C THR A 162 23.77 25.50 43.38
N ALA A 163 23.38 24.98 44.54
CA ALA A 163 22.53 25.65 45.52
C ALA A 163 23.38 25.87 46.78
N THR A 164 23.53 27.13 47.20
CA THR A 164 24.35 27.52 48.35
C THR A 164 23.48 28.29 49.33
N ASP A 165 23.51 27.91 50.60
CA ASP A 165 22.83 28.58 51.71
C ASP A 165 23.40 30.00 51.99
N LEU A 166 22.99 30.63 53.09
CA LEU A 166 23.49 31.94 53.54
C LEU A 166 23.39 33.02 52.44
N ASP A 167 22.35 32.94 51.61
CA ASP A 167 22.18 33.74 50.39
C ASP A 167 23.41 33.65 49.45
N GLY A 168 23.95 32.45 49.25
CA GLY A 168 25.14 32.23 48.43
C GLY A 168 26.45 32.65 49.10
N GLY A 169 26.53 32.54 50.43
CA GLY A 169 27.69 32.98 51.21
C GLY A 169 27.84 34.51 51.30
N TYR A 170 26.73 35.25 51.40
CA TYR A 170 26.76 36.68 51.74
C TYR A 170 27.48 36.86 53.09
N PRO A 171 28.35 37.88 53.28
CA PRO A 171 29.51 37.75 54.18
C PRO A 171 29.13 37.65 55.67
N VAL A 172 28.97 36.41 56.15
CA VAL A 172 28.91 36.07 57.57
C VAL A 172 30.31 35.64 57.99
N SER A 173 30.94 36.37 58.90
CA SER A 173 32.29 36.05 59.40
C SER A 173 32.34 34.85 60.33
N GLU A 174 31.19 34.28 60.69
CA GLU A 174 31.04 33.26 61.74
C GLU A 174 30.36 31.96 61.23
N ASN A 175 29.71 31.98 60.06
CA ASN A 175 29.04 30.81 59.48
C ASN A 175 29.67 30.45 58.12
N ILE A 176 29.96 29.17 57.92
CA ILE A 176 30.53 28.63 56.67
C ILE A 176 29.37 28.14 55.79
N PRO A 177 29.25 28.60 54.53
CA PRO A 177 28.15 28.19 53.68
C PRO A 177 28.29 26.75 53.18
N ASN A 178 27.23 25.97 53.30
CA ASN A 178 27.08 24.65 52.69
C ASN A 178 26.60 24.79 51.23
N THR A 179 26.93 23.80 50.39
CA THR A 179 26.60 23.85 48.96
C THR A 179 26.27 22.47 48.42
N GLY A 180 25.05 22.34 47.90
CA GLY A 180 24.63 21.21 47.07
C GLY A 180 24.97 21.42 45.59
N THR A 181 25.15 20.31 44.88
CA THR A 181 25.30 20.30 43.42
C THR A 181 24.16 19.54 42.76
N GLY A 182 23.75 20.00 41.58
CA GLY A 182 22.68 19.41 40.79
C GLY A 182 23.05 19.35 39.32
N THR A 183 22.33 18.52 38.57
CA THR A 183 22.44 18.42 37.10
C THR A 183 21.07 18.65 36.47
N VAL A 184 20.99 19.61 35.55
CA VAL A 184 19.79 19.89 34.75
C VAL A 184 20.06 19.50 33.30
N THR A 185 19.20 18.67 32.72
CA THR A 185 19.22 18.39 31.27
C THR A 185 18.18 19.27 30.59
N ILE A 186 18.56 19.95 29.50
CA ILE A 186 17.67 20.82 28.72
C ILE A 186 17.62 20.27 27.30
N ASN A 187 16.44 19.83 26.87
CA ASN A 187 16.22 19.36 25.51
C ASN A 187 15.75 20.52 24.63
N ILE A 188 16.40 20.73 23.49
CA ILE A 188 15.96 21.71 22.50
C ILE A 188 14.87 21.06 21.65
N ARG A 189 13.73 21.73 21.50
CA ARG A 189 12.61 21.27 20.70
C ARG A 189 12.68 21.85 19.30
N ASP A 190 12.27 21.00 18.37
CA ASP A 190 12.29 21.23 16.93
C ASP A 190 11.28 22.32 16.50
N VAL A 191 11.75 23.27 15.72
CA VAL A 191 10.97 24.32 15.06
C VAL A 191 11.26 24.24 13.56
N ASN A 192 10.24 24.43 12.71
CA ASN A 192 10.46 24.41 11.26
C ASN A 192 11.28 25.65 10.83
N ASP A 193 12.60 25.54 10.79
CA ASP A 193 13.51 26.62 10.37
C ASP A 193 14.41 26.23 9.19
N ASN A 194 14.45 24.96 8.79
CA ASN A 194 15.09 24.50 7.56
C ASN A 194 14.07 24.30 6.44
N VAL A 195 14.48 24.65 5.20
CA VAL A 195 13.64 24.44 4.01
C VAL A 195 14.08 23.14 3.33
N PRO A 196 13.16 22.24 2.93
CA PRO A 196 13.49 21.00 2.26
C PRO A 196 14.07 21.29 0.88
N VAL A 197 15.18 20.64 0.56
CA VAL A 197 15.87 20.81 -0.72
C VAL A 197 16.00 19.47 -1.44
N LEU A 198 15.83 19.47 -2.76
CA LEU A 198 16.05 18.26 -3.55
C LEU A 198 17.56 18.03 -3.76
N VAL A 199 17.97 16.75 -3.79
CA VAL A 199 19.38 16.35 -3.94
C VAL A 199 19.98 16.80 -5.28
N LYS A 200 19.16 17.06 -6.31
CA LYS A 200 19.58 17.55 -7.62
C LYS A 200 18.83 18.81 -8.00
N GLU A 201 19.48 19.69 -8.77
CA GLU A 201 18.86 20.89 -9.34
C GLU A 201 17.82 20.57 -10.44
N SER A 202 17.94 19.41 -11.09
CA SER A 202 16.99 18.93 -12.09
C SER A 202 16.92 17.41 -12.13
N TYR A 203 15.79 16.90 -12.62
CA TYR A 203 15.52 15.47 -12.72
C TYR A 203 15.11 15.10 -14.15
N GLU A 204 15.47 13.89 -14.57
CA GLU A 204 15.10 13.34 -15.87
C GLU A 204 14.58 11.92 -15.67
N GLY A 205 13.42 11.63 -16.25
CA GLY A 205 12.79 10.31 -16.26
C GLY A 205 12.26 9.98 -17.66
N SER A 206 11.81 8.74 -17.81
CA SER A 206 11.17 8.27 -19.04
C SER A 206 9.98 7.39 -18.70
N VAL A 207 8.93 7.47 -19.51
CA VAL A 207 7.75 6.61 -19.40
C VAL A 207 7.31 6.21 -20.80
N GLU A 208 6.88 4.97 -20.96
CA GLU A 208 6.22 4.55 -22.21
C GLU A 208 4.90 5.31 -22.36
N GLU A 209 4.44 5.47 -23.60
CA GLU A 209 3.11 5.99 -23.85
C GLU A 209 2.01 4.99 -23.46
N ASN A 210 0.76 5.43 -23.50
CA ASN A 210 -0.44 4.62 -23.34
C ASN A 210 -0.57 3.80 -22.02
N ILE A 211 0.38 3.90 -21.09
CA ILE A 211 0.33 3.33 -19.73
C ILE A 211 -0.13 4.35 -18.69
N MET A 212 -0.58 3.86 -17.53
CA MET A 212 -1.09 4.65 -16.42
C MET A 212 -0.91 3.91 -15.09
N ASN A 213 -0.99 4.64 -13.97
CA ASN A 213 -0.72 4.17 -12.61
C ASN A 213 0.70 3.59 -12.43
N VAL A 214 1.67 4.14 -13.19
CA VAL A 214 3.08 3.74 -13.15
C VAL A 214 3.95 4.82 -12.51
N GLU A 215 4.94 4.40 -11.74
CA GLU A 215 5.99 5.26 -11.19
C GLU A 215 6.98 5.65 -12.29
N VAL A 216 7.18 6.95 -12.50
CA VAL A 216 8.12 7.51 -13.48
C VAL A 216 9.50 7.73 -12.85
N ILE A 217 9.53 8.31 -11.64
CA ILE A 217 10.76 8.64 -10.92
C ILE A 217 10.48 8.87 -9.42
N ARG A 218 11.48 8.53 -8.58
CA ARG A 218 11.57 8.92 -7.17
C ARG A 218 12.52 10.10 -6.98
N ILE A 219 12.08 11.07 -6.20
CA ILE A 219 12.72 12.36 -6.03
C ILE A 219 13.00 12.59 -4.54
N LYS A 220 14.26 12.41 -4.16
CA LYS A 220 14.67 12.57 -2.76
C LYS A 220 14.78 14.04 -2.36
N ALA A 221 13.99 14.43 -1.35
CA ALA A 221 14.19 15.63 -0.56
C ALA A 221 15.17 15.36 0.59
N VAL A 222 15.85 16.41 1.03
CA VAL A 222 16.68 16.46 2.23
C VAL A 222 16.24 17.65 3.05
N ASP A 223 15.94 17.38 4.31
CA ASP A 223 15.61 18.36 5.33
C ASP A 223 16.42 18.03 6.59
N LYS A 224 16.75 19.04 7.39
CA LYS A 224 17.51 18.88 8.63
C LYS A 224 16.65 18.86 9.89
N ASP A 225 15.41 19.35 9.79
CA ASP A 225 14.43 19.31 10.87
C ASP A 225 14.15 17.86 11.32
N LEU A 226 13.49 17.70 12.47
CA LEU A 226 13.45 16.42 13.16
C LEU A 226 12.68 15.39 12.35
N ILE A 227 13.38 14.32 11.97
CA ILE A 227 12.83 13.24 11.13
C ILE A 227 11.52 12.67 11.70
N TYR A 228 10.59 12.35 10.80
CA TYR A 228 9.23 11.90 11.11
C TYR A 228 8.34 12.91 11.87
N THR A 229 8.66 14.20 11.86
CA THR A 229 7.73 15.29 12.24
C THR A 229 7.11 15.96 11.02
N GLU A 230 6.08 16.79 11.22
CA GLU A 230 5.47 17.61 10.16
C GLU A 230 6.39 18.77 9.71
N ASN A 231 7.42 19.10 10.49
CA ASN A 231 8.48 20.02 10.10
C ASN A 231 9.39 19.35 9.05
N TRP A 232 9.63 18.05 9.15
CA TRP A 232 10.43 17.30 8.17
C TRP A 232 9.62 16.68 7.01
N GLU A 233 8.32 16.40 7.20
CA GLU A 233 7.46 15.74 6.20
C GLU A 233 7.31 16.61 4.93
N ALA A 234 7.86 16.14 3.82
CA ALA A 234 7.90 16.85 2.55
C ALA A 234 6.56 16.77 1.80
N VAL A 235 6.17 17.89 1.20
CA VAL A 235 4.97 18.06 0.38
C VAL A 235 5.42 18.56 -0.98
N PHE A 236 5.36 17.66 -1.96
CA PHE A 236 5.69 17.97 -3.36
C PHE A 236 4.47 18.56 -4.06
N SER A 237 4.68 19.48 -5.01
CA SER A 237 3.60 20.08 -5.80
C SER A 237 4.07 20.44 -7.19
N ILE A 238 3.34 19.99 -8.22
CA ILE A 238 3.57 20.37 -9.62
C ILE A 238 2.90 21.72 -9.85
N ILE A 239 3.69 22.75 -10.19
CA ILE A 239 3.21 24.13 -10.37
C ILE A 239 3.10 24.57 -11.84
N SER A 240 3.65 23.79 -12.78
CA SER A 240 3.56 24.06 -14.23
C SER A 240 3.91 22.81 -15.04
N GLY A 241 3.39 22.71 -16.28
CA GLY A 241 3.67 21.63 -17.24
C GLY A 241 2.74 20.43 -17.14
N ASN A 242 1.69 20.52 -16.32
CA ASN A 242 0.72 19.46 -16.07
C ASN A 242 -0.72 19.98 -16.16
N GLU A 243 -0.98 20.91 -17.07
CA GLU A 243 -2.26 21.62 -17.21
C GLU A 243 -3.42 20.68 -17.55
N ALA A 244 -3.14 19.59 -18.27
CA ALA A 244 -4.10 18.52 -18.57
C ALA A 244 -4.19 17.44 -17.46
N GLY A 245 -3.33 17.48 -16.44
CA GLY A 245 -3.35 16.54 -15.31
C GLY A 245 -3.00 15.10 -15.69
N HIS A 246 -1.92 14.90 -16.46
CA HIS A 246 -1.38 13.58 -16.78
C HIS A 246 -0.57 12.98 -15.62
N PHE A 247 -0.01 13.81 -14.76
CA PHE A 247 0.86 13.39 -13.66
C PHE A 247 0.27 13.73 -12.30
N SER A 248 0.56 12.90 -11.29
CA SER A 248 0.48 13.25 -9.88
C SER A 248 1.85 13.09 -9.24
N ILE A 249 2.08 13.77 -8.12
CA ILE A 249 3.26 13.55 -7.28
C ILE A 249 2.79 13.34 -5.84
N ILE A 250 3.24 12.25 -5.22
CA ILE A 250 2.87 11.86 -3.86
C ILE A 250 4.14 11.65 -3.02
N THR A 251 4.10 11.97 -1.74
CA THR A 251 5.22 11.69 -0.83
C THR A 251 5.15 10.27 -0.31
N ASP A 252 6.25 9.52 -0.38
CA ASP A 252 6.39 8.23 0.30
C ASP A 252 6.52 8.47 1.82
N PRO A 253 5.57 8.00 2.65
CA PRO A 253 5.59 8.25 4.10
C PRO A 253 6.71 7.52 4.84
N LYS A 254 7.48 6.64 4.17
CA LYS A 254 8.62 5.94 4.76
C LYS A 254 9.96 6.56 4.37
N THR A 255 10.10 7.04 3.14
CA THR A 255 11.38 7.56 2.61
C THR A 255 11.42 9.08 2.46
N ASN A 256 10.29 9.76 2.58
CA ASN A 256 10.12 11.21 2.32
C ASN A 256 10.48 11.60 0.87
N GLU A 257 10.37 10.66 -0.06
CA GLU A 257 10.64 10.86 -1.48
C GLU A 257 9.35 11.21 -2.24
N GLY A 258 9.44 12.15 -3.18
CA GLY A 258 8.37 12.43 -4.13
C GLY A 258 8.33 11.35 -5.19
N ILE A 259 7.26 10.56 -5.24
CA ILE A 259 6.97 9.57 -6.27
C ILE A 259 6.13 10.27 -7.34
N LEU A 260 6.68 10.42 -8.54
CA LEU A 260 5.95 10.95 -9.69
C LEU A 260 5.23 9.80 -10.41
N VAL A 261 3.92 9.91 -10.62
CA VAL A 261 3.05 8.87 -11.17
C VAL A 261 2.27 9.39 -12.38
N VAL A 262 2.03 8.54 -13.37
CA VAL A 262 1.12 8.85 -14.50
C VAL A 262 -0.33 8.52 -14.13
N GLU A 263 -1.19 9.54 -14.05
CA GLU A 263 -2.63 9.43 -13.80
C GLU A 263 -3.44 9.27 -15.10
N LYS A 264 -2.99 9.91 -16.19
CA LYS A 264 -3.62 9.81 -17.51
C LYS A 264 -2.58 9.43 -18.54
N LYS A 265 -2.96 8.48 -19.40
CA LYS A 265 -2.19 8.04 -20.55
C LYS A 265 -1.64 9.24 -21.33
N LEU A 266 -0.40 9.11 -21.76
CA LEU A 266 0.25 10.00 -22.72
C LEU A 266 0.18 9.33 -24.09
N ASP A 267 0.18 10.14 -25.13
CA ASP A 267 0.21 9.78 -26.54
C ASP A 267 1.53 10.35 -27.07
N PHE A 268 2.43 9.54 -27.64
CA PHE A 268 3.76 10.02 -28.02
C PHE A 268 3.70 11.05 -29.15
N GLU A 269 2.78 10.83 -30.10
CA GLU A 269 2.55 11.68 -31.25
C GLU A 269 2.01 13.07 -30.87
N GLU A 270 1.27 13.18 -29.76
CA GLU A 270 0.93 14.47 -29.14
C GLU A 270 2.08 15.02 -28.26
N PHE A 271 2.73 14.17 -27.45
CA PHE A 271 3.70 14.58 -26.43
C PHE A 271 4.96 13.68 -26.39
N ASN A 272 5.99 14.00 -27.18
CA ASN A 272 7.29 13.30 -27.07
C ASN A 272 8.13 13.68 -25.84
N GLU A 273 7.90 14.86 -25.25
CA GLU A 273 8.60 15.34 -24.06
C GLU A 273 7.70 16.24 -23.20
N VAL A 274 7.57 15.92 -21.91
CA VAL A 274 6.89 16.76 -20.92
C VAL A 274 7.91 17.43 -20.00
N LYS A 275 7.69 18.71 -19.68
CA LYS A 275 8.54 19.51 -18.79
C LYS A 275 7.72 20.00 -17.61
N LEU A 276 7.87 19.36 -16.46
CA LEU A 276 7.22 19.77 -15.22
C LEU A 276 8.10 20.77 -14.47
N ILE A 277 7.47 21.66 -13.71
CA ILE A 277 8.12 22.43 -12.66
C ILE A 277 7.50 22.02 -11.32
N VAL A 278 8.32 21.54 -10.40
CA VAL A 278 7.91 21.08 -9.07
C VAL A 278 8.51 21.98 -7.99
N VAL A 279 7.75 22.20 -6.93
CA VAL A 279 8.23 22.75 -5.65
C VAL A 279 8.12 21.69 -4.57
N VAL A 280 8.96 21.80 -3.55
CA VAL A 280 8.86 21.04 -2.30
C VAL A 280 8.76 22.03 -1.14
N ASN A 281 7.89 21.72 -0.18
CA ASN A 281 7.76 22.43 1.09
C ASN A 281 7.54 21.41 2.21
N ASN A 282 7.57 21.82 3.47
CA ASN A 282 7.11 20.96 4.55
C ASN A 282 5.59 21.02 4.67
N LYS A 283 5.04 20.09 5.46
CA LYS A 283 3.64 20.06 5.84
C LYS A 283 3.29 21.12 6.89
N SER A 284 4.17 21.34 7.86
CA SER A 284 4.09 22.47 8.80
C SER A 284 4.49 23.79 8.14
N PRO A 285 3.88 24.93 8.50
CA PRO A 285 4.38 26.25 8.10
C PRO A 285 5.77 26.54 8.67
N TYR A 286 6.62 27.19 7.87
CA TYR A 286 7.93 27.68 8.31
C TYR A 286 7.81 28.71 9.45
N HIS A 287 8.81 28.72 10.32
CA HIS A 287 8.99 29.72 11.37
C HIS A 287 9.35 31.09 10.79
N LYS A 288 9.09 32.16 11.57
CA LYS A 288 9.34 33.57 11.23
C LYS A 288 10.80 33.90 10.88
N SER A 289 11.76 33.03 11.15
CA SER A 289 13.16 33.15 10.74
C SER A 289 13.38 32.87 9.25
N VAL A 290 12.53 32.04 8.64
CA VAL A 290 12.67 31.60 7.25
C VAL A 290 12.08 32.65 6.31
N VAL A 291 12.92 33.27 5.49
CA VAL A 291 12.51 34.29 4.51
C VAL A 291 12.62 33.72 3.10
N ILE A 292 11.49 33.31 2.54
CA ILE A 292 11.38 32.80 1.17
C ILE A 292 10.89 33.92 0.25
N GLU A 293 11.82 34.66 -0.38
CA GLU A 293 11.46 35.70 -1.36
C GLU A 293 10.82 35.12 -2.63
N LYS A 294 11.25 33.93 -3.03
CA LYS A 294 10.77 33.20 -4.21
C LYS A 294 10.77 31.70 -3.91
N PRO A 295 9.75 30.92 -4.34
CA PRO A 295 9.77 29.47 -4.22
C PRO A 295 10.97 28.86 -4.95
N ILE A 296 11.60 27.86 -4.34
CA ILE A 296 12.66 27.08 -5.00
C ILE A 296 11.96 26.08 -5.94
N THR A 297 12.25 26.21 -7.24
CA THR A 297 11.60 25.43 -8.30
C THR A 297 12.56 24.47 -8.97
N TYR A 298 12.13 23.22 -9.15
CA TYR A 298 12.93 22.15 -9.72
C TYR A 298 12.30 21.67 -11.05
N PRO A 299 12.99 21.83 -12.19
CA PRO A 299 12.53 21.30 -13.47
C PRO A 299 12.71 19.78 -13.54
N ILE A 300 11.67 19.09 -14.01
CA ILE A 300 11.67 17.66 -14.30
C ILE A 300 11.39 17.48 -15.80
N ARG A 301 12.28 16.79 -16.50
CA ARG A 301 12.10 16.39 -17.91
C ARG A 301 11.63 14.95 -17.95
N ILE A 302 10.54 14.69 -18.67
CA ILE A 302 9.98 13.36 -18.86
C ILE A 302 9.99 13.08 -20.35
N LYS A 303 10.75 12.08 -20.77
CA LYS A 303 10.72 11.58 -22.14
C LYS A 303 9.58 10.57 -22.27
N VAL A 304 8.69 10.78 -23.21
CA VAL A 304 7.74 9.75 -23.59
C VAL A 304 8.45 8.82 -24.58
N VAL A 305 8.33 7.52 -24.38
CA VAL A 305 8.91 6.50 -25.25
C VAL A 305 7.80 5.99 -26.15
N ASN A 306 7.97 6.16 -27.47
CA ASN A 306 7.05 5.59 -28.46
C ASN A 306 7.02 4.06 -28.33
N VAL A 307 5.82 3.49 -28.36
CA VAL A 307 5.56 2.05 -28.36
C VAL A 307 4.73 1.71 -29.60
N PRO A 308 5.25 0.92 -30.55
CA PRO A 308 4.61 0.68 -31.84
C PRO A 308 3.14 0.27 -31.74
N GLU A 309 2.27 1.07 -32.34
CA GLU A 309 0.83 0.94 -32.26
C GLU A 309 0.19 0.23 -33.45
N ALA A 310 -1.02 -0.30 -33.25
CA ALA A 310 -1.80 -0.89 -34.33
C ALA A 310 -2.55 0.18 -35.14
N PRO A 311 -2.57 0.10 -36.48
CA PRO A 311 -3.29 1.07 -37.31
C PRO A 311 -4.80 1.03 -37.02
N HIS A 312 -5.40 2.22 -36.86
CA HIS A 312 -6.77 2.41 -36.40
C HIS A 312 -7.60 3.24 -37.41
N PHE A 313 -8.92 3.26 -37.26
CA PHE A 313 -9.77 4.15 -38.06
C PHE A 313 -10.04 5.45 -37.30
N ASN A 314 -9.73 6.60 -37.92
CA ASN A 314 -10.10 7.92 -37.40
C ASN A 314 -10.97 8.67 -38.44
N PRO A 315 -12.26 8.97 -38.14
CA PRO A 315 -12.99 8.61 -36.93
C PRO A 315 -13.27 7.10 -36.85
N ALA A 316 -13.46 6.56 -35.64
CA ALA A 316 -13.74 5.14 -35.40
C ALA A 316 -15.08 4.64 -35.99
N VAL A 317 -16.02 5.55 -36.26
CA VAL A 317 -17.27 5.27 -36.97
C VAL A 317 -17.45 6.31 -38.08
N LYS A 318 -17.51 5.84 -39.33
CA LYS A 318 -17.80 6.69 -40.50
C LYS A 318 -19.27 6.62 -40.88
N VAL A 319 -19.98 7.72 -40.70
CA VAL A 319 -21.40 7.87 -41.07
C VAL A 319 -21.52 8.39 -42.51
N ILE A 320 -22.44 7.83 -43.28
CA ILE A 320 -22.74 8.20 -44.66
C ILE A 320 -24.25 8.11 -44.90
N SER A 321 -24.83 9.14 -45.53
CA SER A 321 -26.24 9.17 -45.93
C SER A 321 -26.37 8.78 -47.40
N ILE A 322 -27.30 7.86 -47.71
CA ILE A 322 -27.51 7.32 -49.06
C ILE A 322 -29.01 7.37 -49.35
N SER A 323 -29.38 7.76 -50.58
CA SER A 323 -30.78 7.70 -51.05
C SER A 323 -31.19 6.25 -51.35
N GLU A 324 -32.48 5.95 -51.25
CA GLU A 324 -33.08 4.70 -51.76
C GLU A 324 -33.51 4.80 -53.23
N ASP A 325 -33.55 6.02 -53.79
CA ASP A 325 -33.96 6.26 -55.17
C ASP A 325 -32.94 5.66 -56.15
N ARG A 326 -33.31 4.51 -56.72
CA ARG A 326 -32.53 3.74 -57.69
C ARG A 326 -32.12 4.54 -58.93
N THR A 327 -32.82 5.62 -59.29
CA THR A 327 -32.42 6.49 -60.41
C THR A 327 -31.19 7.34 -60.10
N THR A 328 -30.88 7.54 -58.81
CA THR A 328 -29.72 8.32 -58.32
C THR A 328 -28.50 7.46 -57.96
N ILE A 329 -28.62 6.12 -58.04
CA ILE A 329 -27.64 5.16 -57.51
C ILE A 329 -26.96 4.39 -58.64
N ASP A 330 -25.64 4.57 -58.75
CA ASP A 330 -24.76 3.72 -59.56
C ASP A 330 -23.98 2.78 -58.64
N LEU A 331 -24.27 1.47 -58.71
CA LEU A 331 -23.58 0.42 -57.94
C LEU A 331 -22.08 0.31 -58.26
N LYS A 332 -21.62 0.82 -59.41
CA LYS A 332 -20.18 0.82 -59.76
C LYS A 332 -19.42 1.98 -59.13
N LYS A 333 -20.12 3.02 -58.67
CA LYS A 333 -19.52 4.25 -58.11
C LYS A 333 -19.05 4.02 -56.68
N VAL A 334 -17.90 4.62 -56.34
CA VAL A 334 -17.42 4.73 -54.96
C VAL A 334 -18.34 5.65 -54.18
N ILE A 335 -18.94 5.14 -53.10
CA ILE A 335 -19.79 5.94 -52.21
C ILE A 335 -18.97 6.71 -51.16
N THR A 336 -17.88 6.11 -50.68
CA THR A 336 -16.89 6.76 -49.81
C THR A 336 -15.61 5.94 -49.76
N THR A 337 -14.51 6.52 -49.26
CA THR A 337 -13.29 5.80 -48.87
C THR A 337 -13.22 5.72 -47.35
N TYR A 338 -12.81 4.59 -46.78
CA TYR A 338 -12.56 4.46 -45.34
C TYR A 338 -11.22 3.76 -45.14
N THR A 339 -10.19 4.57 -44.96
CA THR A 339 -8.80 4.16 -44.76
C THR A 339 -8.44 4.22 -43.29
N ALA A 340 -7.55 3.33 -42.86
CA ALA A 340 -6.95 3.35 -41.55
C ALA A 340 -5.75 4.31 -41.54
N THR A 341 -5.55 4.92 -40.38
CA THR A 341 -4.39 5.73 -40.04
C THR A 341 -3.44 4.84 -39.24
N ASP A 342 -2.17 4.86 -39.62
CA ASP A 342 -1.06 4.32 -38.83
C ASP A 342 -0.81 5.29 -37.67
N SER A 343 -0.95 4.83 -36.42
CA SER A 343 -0.87 5.73 -35.26
C SER A 343 0.50 6.38 -35.16
N ASP A 344 1.58 5.57 -35.16
CA ASP A 344 2.97 6.00 -34.99
C ASP A 344 3.40 7.11 -35.98
N THR A 345 2.86 7.09 -37.20
CA THR A 345 3.21 8.07 -38.25
C THR A 345 2.15 9.15 -38.49
N LEU A 346 0.93 8.97 -37.95
CA LEU A 346 -0.28 9.73 -38.29
C LEU A 346 -0.61 9.78 -39.80
N LEU A 347 -0.03 8.89 -40.61
CA LEU A 347 -0.25 8.79 -42.05
C LEU A 347 -1.27 7.69 -42.39
N THR A 348 -1.75 7.68 -43.64
CA THR A 348 -2.58 6.56 -44.12
C THR A 348 -1.76 5.27 -44.11
N ALA A 349 -2.23 4.25 -43.40
CA ALA A 349 -1.54 2.97 -43.27
C ALA A 349 -1.36 2.31 -44.65
N THR A 350 -0.13 1.94 -44.99
CA THR A 350 0.25 1.43 -46.32
C THR A 350 0.46 -0.09 -46.36
N ASN A 351 0.73 -0.71 -45.21
CA ASN A 351 0.95 -2.14 -45.00
C ASN A 351 -0.32 -2.90 -44.57
N VAL A 352 -1.49 -2.25 -44.63
CA VAL A 352 -2.78 -2.84 -44.26
C VAL A 352 -3.60 -3.31 -45.46
N ARG A 353 -4.54 -4.21 -45.20
CA ARG A 353 -5.64 -4.56 -46.07
C ARG A 353 -6.99 -4.27 -45.42
N TYR A 354 -7.95 -3.84 -46.23
CA TYR A 354 -9.30 -3.49 -45.80
C TYR A 354 -10.27 -4.63 -46.06
N VAL A 355 -10.90 -5.12 -45.01
CA VAL A 355 -11.75 -6.31 -45.10
C VAL A 355 -13.10 -6.03 -44.45
N LYS A 356 -14.17 -6.33 -45.19
CA LYS A 356 -15.53 -6.25 -44.67
C LYS A 356 -15.75 -7.35 -43.62
N GLY A 357 -16.00 -6.96 -42.38
CA GLY A 357 -16.37 -7.86 -41.29
C GLY A 357 -17.86 -8.18 -41.36
N GLU A 358 -18.62 -7.71 -40.36
CA GLU A 358 -20.07 -7.88 -40.27
C GLU A 358 -20.80 -6.99 -41.28
N ASP A 359 -21.67 -7.59 -42.10
CA ASP A 359 -22.55 -6.91 -43.06
C ASP A 359 -23.80 -7.78 -43.26
N VAL A 360 -24.86 -7.48 -42.49
CA VAL A 360 -25.99 -8.39 -42.20
C VAL A 360 -26.80 -8.85 -43.42
N ASP A 361 -26.81 -8.08 -44.50
CA ASP A 361 -27.42 -8.40 -45.79
C ASP A 361 -26.48 -8.13 -46.97
N ASP A 362 -25.16 -8.08 -46.75
CA ASP A 362 -24.17 -7.97 -47.83
C ASP A 362 -24.39 -6.76 -48.78
N TRP A 363 -24.82 -5.62 -48.22
CA TRP A 363 -25.13 -4.40 -48.99
C TRP A 363 -23.89 -3.71 -49.56
N LEU A 364 -22.73 -3.93 -48.95
CA LEU A 364 -21.51 -3.18 -49.22
C LEU A 364 -20.38 -4.07 -49.73
N SER A 365 -19.47 -3.46 -50.47
CA SER A 365 -18.20 -4.05 -50.89
C SER A 365 -17.09 -3.05 -50.60
N ILE A 366 -15.91 -3.54 -50.25
CA ILE A 366 -14.74 -2.71 -49.96
C ILE A 366 -13.55 -3.20 -50.79
N ASN A 367 -12.78 -2.27 -51.34
CA ASN A 367 -11.53 -2.55 -52.03
C ASN A 367 -10.44 -2.87 -50.99
N GLU A 368 -9.87 -4.07 -51.07
CA GLU A 368 -8.87 -4.58 -50.12
C GLU A 368 -7.63 -3.68 -49.99
N LYS A 369 -7.27 -2.92 -51.04
CA LYS A 369 -6.07 -2.07 -51.05
C LYS A 369 -6.35 -0.58 -50.83
N THR A 370 -7.48 -0.07 -51.35
CA THR A 370 -7.74 1.39 -51.35
C THR A 370 -8.76 1.84 -50.31
N GLY A 371 -9.45 0.91 -49.62
CA GLY A 371 -10.53 1.25 -48.68
C GLY A 371 -11.75 1.89 -49.34
N GLU A 372 -11.84 1.90 -50.68
CA GLU A 372 -13.04 2.34 -51.41
C GLU A 372 -14.23 1.43 -51.11
N ILE A 373 -15.32 2.03 -50.64
CA ILE A 373 -16.59 1.36 -50.39
C ILE A 373 -17.54 1.59 -51.56
N ARG A 374 -18.23 0.54 -52.02
CA ARG A 374 -19.23 0.56 -53.10
C ARG A 374 -20.47 -0.23 -52.71
N LEU A 375 -21.64 0.19 -53.20
CA LEU A 375 -22.90 -0.53 -53.01
C LEU A 375 -22.92 -1.81 -53.86
N LYS A 376 -23.20 -2.95 -53.23
CA LYS A 376 -23.40 -4.24 -53.89
C LYS A 376 -24.88 -4.50 -54.19
N LYS A 377 -25.77 -3.99 -53.35
CA LYS A 377 -27.23 -3.99 -53.49
C LYS A 377 -27.77 -2.56 -53.53
N TYR A 378 -28.95 -2.36 -54.12
CA TYR A 378 -29.68 -1.10 -53.94
C TYR A 378 -30.18 -1.02 -52.49
N PRO A 379 -29.91 0.07 -51.75
CA PRO A 379 -30.53 0.33 -50.46
C PRO A 379 -32.06 0.32 -50.56
N ASP A 380 -32.71 -0.18 -49.52
CA ASP A 380 -34.15 -0.31 -49.40
C ASP A 380 -34.54 0.11 -47.98
N ARG A 381 -35.27 1.23 -47.83
CA ARG A 381 -35.57 1.81 -46.52
C ARG A 381 -36.58 0.98 -45.72
N GLU A 382 -37.34 0.12 -46.38
CA GLU A 382 -38.25 -0.84 -45.76
C GLU A 382 -37.56 -2.16 -45.38
N SER A 383 -36.24 -2.28 -45.60
CA SER A 383 -35.47 -3.47 -45.24
C SER A 383 -35.50 -3.76 -43.73
N ARG A 384 -35.89 -5.00 -43.39
CA ARG A 384 -35.87 -5.54 -42.01
C ARG A 384 -34.50 -5.52 -41.32
N PHE A 385 -33.43 -5.29 -42.08
CA PHE A 385 -32.05 -5.24 -41.58
C PHE A 385 -31.63 -3.82 -41.13
N LEU A 386 -32.48 -2.81 -41.36
CA LEU A 386 -32.27 -1.46 -40.85
C LEU A 386 -32.75 -1.37 -39.40
N ILE A 387 -31.88 -0.90 -38.52
CA ILE A 387 -32.22 -0.61 -37.12
C ILE A 387 -32.44 0.90 -37.03
N VAL A 388 -33.70 1.31 -36.81
CA VAL A 388 -34.11 2.74 -36.77
C VAL A 388 -33.64 3.50 -38.02
N GLY A 389 -33.80 2.89 -39.20
CA GLY A 389 -33.38 3.46 -40.49
C GLY A 389 -31.87 3.49 -40.74
N THR A 390 -31.05 2.94 -39.84
CA THR A 390 -29.59 2.87 -39.99
C THR A 390 -29.16 1.45 -40.38
N TYR A 391 -28.28 1.36 -41.37
CA TYR A 391 -27.61 0.11 -41.76
C TYR A 391 -26.23 0.04 -41.11
N TYR A 392 -25.96 -1.01 -40.33
CA TYR A 392 -24.69 -1.18 -39.64
C TYR A 392 -23.79 -2.18 -40.37
N THR A 393 -22.54 -1.79 -40.57
CA THR A 393 -21.46 -2.68 -41.05
C THR A 393 -20.21 -2.48 -40.21
N LYS A 394 -19.41 -3.54 -40.05
CA LYS A 394 -18.06 -3.48 -39.47
C LYS A 394 -17.03 -3.66 -40.58
N ILE A 395 -16.04 -2.78 -40.61
CA ILE A 395 -14.88 -2.86 -41.50
C ILE A 395 -13.66 -3.06 -40.62
N LEU A 396 -12.76 -3.94 -41.04
CA LEU A 396 -11.53 -4.27 -40.35
C LEU A 396 -10.34 -3.81 -41.21
N CYS A 397 -9.40 -3.10 -40.61
CA CYS A 397 -8.05 -2.94 -41.15
C CYS A 397 -7.16 -4.02 -40.52
N ILE A 398 -6.38 -4.71 -41.35
CA ILE A 398 -5.58 -5.85 -40.94
C ILE A 398 -4.19 -5.69 -41.54
N THR A 399 -3.15 -5.76 -40.71
CA THR A 399 -1.75 -5.73 -41.17
C THR A 399 -1.45 -6.99 -42.00
N ASN A 400 -0.74 -6.83 -43.12
CA ASN A 400 -0.56 -7.91 -44.10
C ASN A 400 0.34 -9.06 -43.61
N GLU A 401 1.03 -8.91 -42.48
CA GLU A 401 2.16 -9.76 -42.10
C GLU A 401 1.85 -10.79 -40.99
N THR A 402 0.76 -10.63 -40.23
CA THR A 402 0.51 -11.44 -39.01
C THR A 402 -0.84 -12.15 -38.93
N THR A 403 -1.81 -11.82 -39.81
CA THR A 403 -3.22 -12.23 -39.60
C THR A 403 -3.83 -12.94 -40.81
N VAL A 404 -4.32 -14.17 -40.58
CA VAL A 404 -5.12 -14.96 -41.52
C VAL A 404 -6.61 -14.85 -41.17
N ILE A 405 -7.46 -14.64 -42.18
CA ILE A 405 -8.91 -14.55 -42.02
C ILE A 405 -9.54 -15.84 -42.52
N LEU A 406 -10.21 -16.56 -41.63
CA LEU A 406 -11.03 -17.71 -41.99
C LEU A 406 -12.46 -17.26 -42.29
N ARG A 407 -12.99 -17.68 -43.44
CA ARG A 407 -14.39 -17.50 -43.84
C ARG A 407 -14.92 -18.85 -44.29
N SER A 408 -16.13 -19.20 -43.88
CA SER A 408 -16.87 -20.27 -44.54
C SER A 408 -17.26 -19.81 -45.95
N GLN A 409 -17.25 -20.73 -46.92
CA GLN A 409 -17.76 -20.44 -48.27
C GLN A 409 -19.28 -20.58 -48.37
N GLU A 410 -19.91 -21.19 -47.37
CA GLU A 410 -21.35 -21.42 -47.25
C GLU A 410 -21.81 -21.15 -45.81
N ASP A 411 -23.12 -21.07 -45.59
CA ASP A 411 -23.70 -20.97 -44.25
C ASP A 411 -23.45 -22.26 -43.46
N LEU A 412 -22.66 -22.17 -42.39
CA LEU A 412 -22.38 -23.31 -41.52
C LEU A 412 -23.61 -23.63 -40.65
N TRP A 413 -24.00 -24.89 -40.63
CA TRP A 413 -25.05 -25.37 -39.74
C TRP A 413 -24.57 -25.39 -38.28
N PRO A 414 -25.47 -25.23 -37.29
CA PRO A 414 -25.09 -25.31 -35.88
C PRO A 414 -24.42 -26.65 -35.54
N GLY A 415 -23.17 -26.61 -35.08
CA GLY A 415 -22.30 -27.76 -34.88
C GLY A 415 -20.88 -27.35 -34.47
N SER A 416 -20.03 -28.33 -34.20
CA SER A 416 -18.60 -28.11 -33.95
C SER A 416 -17.81 -28.51 -35.19
N TYR A 417 -17.04 -27.57 -35.72
CA TYR A 417 -16.16 -27.76 -36.86
C TYR A 417 -14.71 -27.74 -36.37
N THR A 418 -13.84 -28.49 -37.06
CA THR A 418 -12.39 -28.40 -36.86
C THR A 418 -11.78 -27.92 -38.16
N VAL A 419 -11.15 -26.74 -38.12
CA VAL A 419 -10.40 -26.19 -39.25
C VAL A 419 -8.92 -26.50 -39.01
N GLU A 420 -8.30 -27.23 -39.94
CA GLU A 420 -6.87 -27.51 -39.91
C GLU A 420 -6.14 -26.39 -40.66
N LEU A 421 -5.16 -25.78 -39.98
CA LEU A 421 -4.37 -24.63 -40.42
C LEU A 421 -2.93 -25.09 -40.62
N ASP A 422 -2.46 -24.99 -41.86
CA ASP A 422 -1.06 -25.26 -42.21
C ASP A 422 -0.33 -23.91 -42.32
N VAL A 423 0.34 -23.51 -41.23
CA VAL A 423 1.03 -22.21 -41.13
C VAL A 423 2.49 -22.40 -41.49
N LEU A 424 2.86 -21.91 -42.69
CA LEU A 424 4.19 -22.02 -43.26
C LEU A 424 5.03 -20.78 -42.92
N ASP A 425 6.29 -20.98 -42.55
CA ASP A 425 7.28 -19.90 -42.43
C ASP A 425 7.74 -19.40 -43.81
N GLN A 426 8.59 -18.35 -43.82
CA GLN A 426 9.17 -17.80 -45.05
C GLN A 426 10.08 -18.80 -45.82
N GLN A 427 10.39 -19.96 -45.23
CA GLN A 427 11.20 -21.03 -45.82
C GLN A 427 10.32 -22.20 -46.34
N GLY A 428 8.98 -22.09 -46.23
CA GLY A 428 8.04 -23.12 -46.65
C GLY A 428 7.95 -24.31 -45.71
N LYS A 429 8.29 -24.15 -44.42
CA LYS A 429 8.15 -25.18 -43.39
C LYS A 429 6.97 -24.88 -42.48
N SER A 430 6.20 -25.92 -42.16
CA SER A 430 5.07 -25.85 -41.23
C SER A 430 5.36 -26.60 -39.94
N CYS A 431 4.91 -26.02 -38.82
CA CYS A 431 4.83 -26.69 -37.53
C CYS A 431 3.50 -27.45 -37.45
N GLN A 432 3.51 -28.74 -37.87
CA GLN A 432 2.43 -29.75 -37.76
C GLN A 432 0.99 -29.21 -37.62
N GLY A 433 0.24 -29.21 -38.73
CA GLY A 433 -1.20 -28.93 -38.86
C GLY A 433 -1.95 -28.54 -37.58
N GLN A 434 -2.07 -27.23 -37.34
CA GLN A 434 -2.74 -26.70 -36.15
C GLN A 434 -4.26 -26.81 -36.28
N LYS A 435 -4.96 -27.28 -35.25
CA LYS A 435 -6.41 -27.56 -35.31
C LYS A 435 -7.22 -26.54 -34.52
N LEU A 436 -7.87 -25.63 -35.23
CA LEU A 436 -8.79 -24.64 -34.66
C LEU A 436 -10.19 -25.26 -34.55
N GLN A 437 -10.74 -25.34 -33.32
CA GLN A 437 -12.15 -25.67 -33.15
C GLN A 437 -13.03 -24.42 -33.32
N VAL A 438 -14.01 -24.51 -34.21
CA VAL A 438 -14.99 -23.47 -34.50
C VAL A 438 -16.38 -24.00 -34.13
N ILE A 439 -16.97 -23.48 -33.06
CA ILE A 439 -18.32 -23.86 -32.63
C ILE A 439 -19.32 -22.86 -33.22
N VAL A 440 -20.23 -23.37 -34.05
CA VAL A 440 -21.33 -22.62 -34.64
C VAL A 440 -22.61 -22.95 -33.86
N CYS A 441 -23.28 -21.95 -33.31
CA CYS A 441 -24.56 -22.12 -32.61
C CYS A 441 -25.72 -21.51 -33.40
N LYS A 442 -26.97 -21.85 -33.04
CA LYS A 442 -28.10 -20.98 -33.40
C LYS A 442 -28.06 -19.74 -32.51
N CYS A 443 -27.96 -18.56 -33.11
CA CYS A 443 -28.15 -17.30 -32.40
C CYS A 443 -29.63 -17.13 -32.03
N THR A 444 -29.91 -16.97 -30.74
CA THR A 444 -31.12 -16.26 -30.26
C THR A 444 -30.83 -14.76 -30.18
N GLU A 445 -31.85 -13.92 -29.95
CA GLU A 445 -31.80 -12.45 -30.07
C GLU A 445 -30.69 -11.73 -29.27
N GLY A 446 -30.06 -12.39 -28.29
CA GLY A 446 -28.93 -11.87 -27.51
C GLY A 446 -27.52 -12.28 -27.98
N GLN A 447 -27.33 -12.86 -29.18
CA GLN A 447 -26.02 -13.25 -29.76
C GLN A 447 -25.12 -14.23 -28.94
N VAL A 448 -25.60 -14.83 -27.84
CA VAL A 448 -24.82 -15.80 -27.04
C VAL A 448 -24.90 -17.21 -27.62
N CYS A 449 -23.74 -17.82 -27.90
CA CYS A 449 -23.60 -19.20 -28.36
C CYS A 449 -23.91 -20.19 -27.22
N GLN A 450 -24.94 -21.04 -27.35
CA GLN A 450 -25.23 -22.12 -26.38
C GLN A 450 -24.93 -23.51 -26.94
N PRO A 451 -24.25 -24.40 -26.20
CA PRO A 451 -23.95 -25.76 -26.65
C PRO A 451 -25.21 -26.64 -26.70
N LEU A 452 -25.27 -27.51 -27.72
CA LEU A 452 -26.35 -28.47 -27.93
C LEU A 452 -26.43 -29.50 -26.78
N ARG A 453 -27.31 -29.25 -25.80
CA ARG A 453 -27.73 -30.28 -24.83
C ARG A 453 -28.36 -31.45 -25.60
N LYS A 454 -27.76 -32.64 -25.50
CA LYS A 454 -28.41 -33.89 -25.96
C LYS A 454 -29.78 -34.00 -25.31
N ARG A 455 -30.82 -34.26 -26.11
CA ARG A 455 -32.18 -34.57 -25.61
C ARG A 455 -32.10 -35.82 -24.73
N SER A 456 -32.14 -35.64 -23.41
CA SER A 456 -32.55 -36.71 -22.50
C SER A 456 -34.05 -36.92 -22.66
N THR A 457 -34.48 -38.17 -22.72
CA THR A 457 -35.90 -38.54 -22.85
C THR A 457 -36.67 -38.13 -21.59
N SER A 458 -37.81 -37.48 -21.78
CA SER A 458 -38.63 -36.91 -20.71
C SER A 458 -39.29 -37.99 -19.86
N THR A 459 -39.11 -37.90 -18.54
CA THR A 459 -40.15 -38.30 -17.56
C THR A 459 -40.70 -37.03 -16.91
N PRO A 460 -42.02 -36.88 -16.73
CA PRO A 460 -42.60 -35.66 -16.17
C PRO A 460 -42.32 -35.57 -14.67
N PRO A 461 -42.00 -34.37 -14.13
CA PRO A 461 -41.77 -34.21 -12.70
C PRO A 461 -43.09 -34.25 -11.92
N SER A 462 -43.12 -35.01 -10.83
CA SER A 462 -44.14 -34.85 -9.79
C SER A 462 -43.58 -34.02 -8.64
N LEU A 463 -44.39 -33.13 -8.06
CA LEU A 463 -43.99 -32.40 -6.85
C LEU A 463 -44.01 -33.36 -5.65
N GLY A 464 -42.83 -33.85 -5.26
CA GLY A 464 -42.65 -34.58 -4.00
C GLY A 464 -42.91 -33.68 -2.78
N ALA A 465 -43.18 -34.30 -1.63
CA ALA A 465 -43.53 -33.59 -0.38
C ALA A 465 -42.54 -32.48 0.02
N SER A 466 -41.25 -32.64 -0.27
CA SER A 466 -40.21 -31.64 -0.03
C SER A 466 -40.44 -30.32 -0.78
N GLY A 467 -41.04 -30.37 -1.98
CA GLY A 467 -41.39 -29.17 -2.76
C GLY A 467 -42.56 -28.40 -2.15
N VAL A 468 -43.55 -29.12 -1.60
CA VAL A 468 -44.68 -28.52 -0.87
C VAL A 468 -44.19 -27.88 0.44
N LEU A 469 -43.26 -28.52 1.13
CA LEU A 469 -42.65 -27.98 2.36
C LEU A 469 -41.87 -26.69 2.10
N ALA A 470 -41.07 -26.63 1.03
CA ALA A 470 -40.33 -25.42 0.65
C ALA A 470 -41.27 -24.24 0.29
N LEU A 471 -42.40 -24.53 -0.35
CA LEU A 471 -43.40 -23.52 -0.73
C LEU A 471 -44.12 -22.95 0.51
N LEU A 472 -44.44 -23.79 1.50
CA LEU A 472 -44.97 -23.36 2.80
C LEU A 472 -43.94 -22.53 3.61
N LEU A 473 -42.66 -22.90 3.56
CA LEU A 473 -41.58 -22.18 4.24
C LEU A 473 -41.36 -20.78 3.64
N GLY A 474 -41.47 -20.64 2.32
CA GLY A 474 -41.44 -19.34 1.63
C GLY A 474 -42.63 -18.43 2.00
N ILE A 475 -43.82 -18.99 2.15
CA ILE A 475 -45.02 -18.25 2.61
C ILE A 475 -44.85 -17.81 4.07
N LEU A 476 -44.27 -18.65 4.93
CA LEU A 476 -44.00 -18.30 6.33
C LEU A 476 -43.01 -17.13 6.45
N LEU A 477 -41.95 -17.12 5.62
CA LEU A 477 -40.97 -16.03 5.55
C LEU A 477 -41.59 -14.71 5.08
N LEU A 478 -42.47 -14.74 4.08
CA LEU A 478 -43.18 -13.54 3.60
C LEU A 478 -44.11 -12.93 4.67
N LEU A 479 -44.67 -13.75 5.58
CA LEU A 479 -45.49 -13.28 6.70
C LEU A 479 -44.66 -12.69 7.86
N PHE A 480 -43.36 -12.98 7.95
CA PHE A 480 -42.47 -12.42 8.98
C PHE A 480 -42.02 -10.98 8.68
N ILE A 481 -41.91 -10.60 7.41
CA ILE A 481 -41.49 -9.25 6.97
C ILE A 481 -42.38 -8.13 7.53
N PRO A 482 -43.73 -8.19 7.46
CA PRO A 482 -44.59 -7.16 8.07
C PRO A 482 -44.54 -7.15 9.61
N MET A 483 -44.17 -8.25 10.26
CA MET A 483 -44.02 -8.30 11.72
C MET A 483 -42.74 -7.58 12.20
N LEU A 484 -41.65 -7.67 11.42
CA LEU A 484 -40.41 -6.94 11.67
C LEU A 484 -40.55 -5.42 11.45
N LEU A 485 -41.38 -5.00 10.50
CA LEU A 485 -41.67 -3.57 10.24
C LEU A 485 -42.56 -2.91 11.31
N LEU A 486 -43.18 -3.69 12.20
CA LEU A 486 -44.02 -3.21 13.30
C LEU A 486 -43.27 -3.01 14.64
N LEU A 487 -41.98 -3.32 14.70
CA LEU A 487 -41.17 -3.29 15.93
C LEU A 487 -39.96 -2.33 15.85
N CYS A 488 -39.90 -1.46 14.85
CA CYS A 488 -38.81 -0.49 14.70
C CYS A 488 -39.19 0.87 15.29
N GLU A 489 -38.87 1.10 16.57
CA GLU A 489 -38.90 2.44 17.16
C GLU A 489 -37.79 3.31 16.55
N CYS A 490 -38.14 4.49 16.04
CA CYS A 490 -37.15 5.43 15.52
C CYS A 490 -36.41 6.13 16.67
N GLY A 491 -35.07 6.04 16.66
CA GLY A 491 -34.16 6.79 17.54
C GLY A 491 -33.06 7.48 16.73
N GLU A 492 -32.74 8.72 17.09
CA GLU A 492 -31.90 9.63 16.30
C GLU A 492 -30.38 9.46 16.47
N ALA A 493 -29.67 10.02 15.48
CA ALA A 493 -28.40 10.75 15.59
C ALA A 493 -27.07 10.03 15.94
N ALA A 494 -26.15 10.20 14.98
CA ALA A 494 -24.73 10.53 15.17
C ALA A 494 -23.81 9.56 15.95
N ALA A 495 -23.15 8.67 15.19
CA ALA A 495 -21.69 8.51 15.25
C ALA A 495 -21.16 7.78 14.01
N MET A 496 -20.33 8.43 13.18
CA MET A 496 -19.55 7.72 12.17
C MET A 496 -18.35 7.04 12.83
N ALA A 497 -18.51 5.76 13.16
CA ALA A 497 -17.38 4.88 13.50
C ALA A 497 -16.88 4.16 12.24
N LYS A 498 -15.56 4.14 12.05
CA LYS A 498 -14.90 3.59 10.86
C LYS A 498 -15.15 2.08 10.73
N PHE A 499 -15.44 1.62 9.50
CA PHE A 499 -15.44 0.20 9.18
C PHE A 499 -14.00 -0.35 9.20
N GLN A 500 -13.77 -1.39 9.98
CA GLN A 500 -12.55 -2.20 9.93
C GLN A 500 -12.84 -3.46 9.09
N PRO A 501 -12.20 -3.66 7.92
CA PRO A 501 -12.22 -4.95 7.26
C PRO A 501 -11.27 -5.92 7.98
N PHE A 502 -11.75 -7.14 8.27
CA PHE A 502 -10.89 -8.24 8.72
C PHE A 502 -10.11 -8.86 7.53
N PRO A 503 -8.98 -9.55 7.75
CA PRO A 503 -8.02 -9.87 6.70
C PRO A 503 -8.26 -11.22 6.02
N PHE A 504 -7.52 -11.41 4.93
CA PHE A 504 -7.46 -12.55 4.01
C PHE A 504 -8.61 -12.69 3.02
N ASP A 505 -8.25 -12.58 1.74
CA ASP A 505 -8.25 -13.81 0.95
C ASP A 505 -7.00 -13.91 0.06
N ILE A 506 -6.77 -15.12 -0.43
CA ILE A 506 -5.55 -15.64 -1.04
C ILE A 506 -5.44 -15.17 -2.49
N ASN A 507 -4.23 -14.78 -2.93
CA ASN A 507 -3.89 -14.89 -4.35
C ASN A 507 -2.46 -15.39 -4.55
N GLN A 508 -2.32 -16.27 -5.56
CA GLN A 508 -1.13 -17.07 -5.80
C GLN A 508 -0.06 -16.25 -6.53
N GLY A 509 1.20 -16.46 -6.16
CA GLY A 509 2.32 -15.79 -6.81
C GLY A 509 2.62 -16.36 -8.20
N LEU A 510 3.01 -15.47 -9.11
CA LEU A 510 3.70 -15.82 -10.35
C LEU A 510 4.85 -14.82 -10.56
N LEU A 511 6.07 -15.33 -10.55
CA LEU A 511 7.27 -14.59 -10.91
C LEU A 511 7.37 -14.55 -12.44
N THR A 512 7.36 -13.36 -13.04
CA THR A 512 7.71 -13.16 -14.44
C THR A 512 9.18 -12.77 -14.55
N TYR A 513 9.94 -13.60 -15.28
CA TYR A 513 11.38 -13.47 -15.48
C TYR A 513 11.65 -12.69 -16.76
N HIS A 514 12.44 -11.61 -16.69
CA HIS A 514 12.95 -10.91 -17.87
C HIS A 514 14.47 -10.70 -17.74
N THR A 515 15.24 -11.49 -18.48
CA THR A 515 16.63 -11.20 -18.87
C THR A 515 16.89 -11.76 -20.27
N GLU A 516 17.82 -11.15 -20.99
CA GLU A 516 18.22 -11.41 -22.38
C GLU A 516 17.21 -10.98 -23.46
N GLY A 517 17.63 -10.34 -24.56
CA GLY A 517 18.98 -9.88 -24.89
C GLY A 517 19.06 -9.42 -26.35
N GLN A 518 19.93 -8.44 -26.65
CA GLN A 518 20.18 -8.01 -28.03
C GLN A 518 20.94 -9.09 -28.82
N GLY A 519 20.64 -9.24 -30.11
CA GLY A 519 21.40 -10.10 -31.03
C GLY A 519 21.20 -9.67 -32.49
N GLU A 520 22.27 -9.19 -33.13
CA GLU A 520 22.30 -8.74 -34.53
C GLU A 520 22.46 -9.89 -35.54
N ASP A 521 22.27 -9.58 -36.83
CA ASP A 521 22.50 -10.44 -37.99
C ASP A 521 23.90 -11.10 -38.06
N LYS A 522 23.96 -12.39 -38.44
CA LYS A 522 24.61 -12.87 -39.69
C LYS A 522 24.56 -14.40 -39.92
N GLN A 523 24.74 -14.77 -41.20
CA GLN A 523 24.83 -16.12 -41.77
C GLN A 523 26.05 -16.92 -41.22
N LEU A 524 26.18 -18.26 -41.26
CA LEU A 524 26.17 -19.16 -42.45
C LEU A 524 26.17 -20.67 -42.06
N LYS A 525 26.06 -21.58 -43.05
CA LYS A 525 25.99 -23.07 -42.98
C LYS A 525 27.23 -23.78 -42.38
N VAL A 526 27.07 -25.03 -41.90
CA VAL A 526 27.60 -26.30 -42.51
C VAL A 526 27.12 -27.56 -41.74
N LEU A 527 27.07 -28.71 -42.42
CA LEU A 527 26.58 -30.03 -41.98
C LEU A 527 27.64 -30.92 -41.28
N SER A 528 27.22 -31.80 -40.34
CA SER A 528 27.64 -33.23 -40.32
C SER A 528 26.78 -34.12 -39.38
N LYS A 529 26.59 -35.39 -39.79
CA LYS A 529 26.04 -36.58 -39.04
C LYS A 529 27.15 -37.19 -38.13
N PRO A 530 26.99 -38.30 -37.35
CA PRO A 530 25.88 -39.27 -37.13
C PRO A 530 25.58 -39.45 -35.58
N PRO A 531 24.96 -40.52 -34.99
CA PRO A 531 24.59 -41.83 -35.54
C PRO A 531 23.21 -42.44 -35.17
N VAL A 532 22.98 -43.57 -35.84
CA VAL A 532 21.89 -44.55 -35.70
C VAL A 532 22.06 -45.35 -34.40
N ASN A 533 20.96 -45.78 -33.79
CA ASN A 533 20.93 -47.14 -33.22
C ASN A 533 19.56 -47.80 -33.44
N ASP A 534 19.58 -49.12 -33.49
CA ASP A 534 18.50 -50.00 -33.96
C ASP A 534 18.17 -51.06 -32.89
N SER A 535 17.08 -51.82 -33.10
CA SER A 535 16.75 -53.12 -32.49
C SER A 535 16.01 -53.24 -31.15
N ILE A 536 15.36 -54.42 -31.02
CA ILE A 536 14.63 -55.03 -29.88
C ILE A 536 13.18 -54.52 -29.70
N ARG A 537 12.08 -55.30 -29.67
CA ARG A 537 11.60 -56.65 -30.09
C ARG A 537 10.49 -57.09 -29.10
N ASN A 538 9.21 -57.08 -29.54
CA ASN A 538 8.10 -57.95 -29.09
C ASN A 538 7.62 -57.95 -27.60
N PRO A 539 6.45 -58.56 -27.28
CA PRO A 539 5.23 -58.83 -28.09
C PRO A 539 3.90 -58.44 -27.40
N GLY A 540 2.77 -58.41 -28.14
CA GLY A 540 1.42 -58.37 -27.53
C GLY A 540 0.29 -57.92 -28.48
N TYR A 541 -0.39 -58.87 -29.13
CA TYR A 541 -1.62 -58.66 -29.92
C TYR A 541 -2.86 -58.62 -28.97
N GLU A 542 -4.12 -58.33 -29.33
CA GLU A 542 -4.93 -58.64 -30.53
C GLU A 542 -6.05 -57.58 -30.75
N GLY A 543 -6.68 -57.46 -31.93
CA GLY A 543 -6.63 -58.38 -33.07
C GLY A 543 -7.25 -57.87 -34.38
N GLY A 544 -7.63 -58.80 -35.25
CA GLY A 544 -8.19 -58.56 -36.57
C GLY A 544 -9.27 -59.58 -36.96
N TYR A 545 -9.82 -59.44 -38.18
CA TYR A 545 -10.91 -60.26 -38.69
C TYR A 545 -10.41 -61.46 -39.51
N ARG A 546 -11.20 -62.56 -39.53
CA ARG A 546 -10.90 -63.81 -40.25
C ARG A 546 -12.03 -64.11 -41.24
N GLU A 547 -11.72 -64.14 -42.53
CA GLU A 547 -12.58 -64.81 -43.52
C GLU A 547 -12.22 -66.31 -43.59
N GLY A 548 -13.25 -67.15 -43.71
CA GLY A 548 -13.08 -68.59 -43.84
C GLY A 548 -14.40 -69.28 -44.16
N PHE A 549 -14.66 -69.50 -45.44
CA PHE A 549 -15.65 -70.48 -45.89
C PHE A 549 -14.98 -71.85 -46.03
N GLY A 550 -15.35 -72.81 -45.18
CA GLY A 550 -15.08 -74.24 -45.38
C GLY A 550 -13.76 -74.78 -44.82
N GLU A 551 -13.91 -75.67 -43.83
CA GLU A 551 -13.05 -76.82 -43.47
C GLU A 551 -11.54 -76.64 -43.10
N GLU A 552 -11.29 -76.95 -41.83
CA GLU A 552 -10.04 -77.30 -41.10
C GLU A 552 -8.80 -76.36 -41.11
N PRO A 553 -7.99 -76.38 -40.01
CA PRO A 553 -7.03 -75.31 -39.73
C PRO A 553 -5.58 -75.68 -40.06
N GLY A 554 -4.95 -74.88 -40.93
CA GLY A 554 -3.50 -74.88 -41.15
C GLY A 554 -2.92 -73.46 -41.03
N GLU A 555 -1.79 -73.31 -40.36
CA GLU A 555 -1.13 -72.02 -40.12
C GLU A 555 -0.61 -71.37 -41.41
N GLY A 556 -0.87 -70.08 -41.60
CA GLY A 556 -0.38 -69.27 -42.72
C GLY A 556 -0.01 -67.86 -42.25
N SER A 557 1.11 -67.33 -42.74
CA SER A 557 1.74 -66.13 -42.20
C SER A 557 1.10 -64.81 -42.64
N TRP A 558 1.04 -63.85 -41.71
CA TRP A 558 0.52 -62.50 -41.96
C TRP A 558 1.54 -61.64 -42.73
N LYS A 559 1.12 -61.06 -43.86
CA LYS A 559 1.84 -59.99 -44.57
C LYS A 559 1.21 -58.64 -44.23
N ASN A 560 1.99 -57.73 -43.62
CA ASN A 560 1.50 -56.44 -43.12
C ASN A 560 1.98 -55.23 -43.94
N VAL A 561 2.14 -55.38 -45.26
CA VAL A 561 2.28 -54.24 -46.20
C VAL A 561 1.57 -54.61 -47.50
N TRP A 562 0.64 -53.76 -47.94
CA TRP A 562 0.01 -53.80 -49.26
C TRP A 562 0.29 -52.48 -49.98
N SER A 563 0.52 -52.51 -51.29
CA SER A 563 0.67 -51.27 -52.06
C SER A 563 -0.71 -50.67 -52.39
N TRP A 564 -0.74 -49.36 -52.65
CA TRP A 564 -1.97 -48.66 -53.09
C TRP A 564 -2.58 -49.29 -54.36
N GLU A 565 -1.74 -49.86 -55.23
CA GLU A 565 -2.17 -50.49 -56.48
C GLU A 565 -2.85 -51.86 -56.27
N GLU A 566 -2.54 -52.58 -55.19
CA GLU A 566 -3.21 -53.84 -54.84
C GLU A 566 -4.61 -53.57 -54.25
N ILE A 567 -4.75 -52.54 -53.41
CA ILE A 567 -6.03 -52.08 -52.86
C ILE A 567 -6.98 -51.62 -53.97
N ARG A 568 -6.46 -50.81 -54.91
CA ARG A 568 -7.20 -50.32 -56.08
C ARG A 568 -7.80 -51.47 -56.91
N ARG A 569 -7.07 -52.58 -57.03
CA ARG A 569 -7.45 -53.76 -57.82
C ARG A 569 -8.51 -54.65 -57.15
N MET A 570 -8.72 -54.51 -55.83
CA MET A 570 -9.83 -55.18 -55.13
C MET A 570 -11.16 -54.42 -55.28
N LEU A 571 -11.11 -53.09 -55.31
CA LEU A 571 -12.30 -52.22 -55.42
C LEU A 571 -12.98 -52.25 -56.81
N GLU A 572 -12.34 -52.84 -57.82
CA GLU A 572 -12.91 -53.00 -59.17
C GLU A 572 -13.87 -54.22 -59.31
N LYS A 573 -13.96 -55.10 -58.31
CA LYS A 573 -14.97 -56.17 -58.29
C LYS A 573 -16.30 -55.64 -57.73
N ARG A 574 -17.33 -55.62 -58.59
CA ARG A 574 -18.64 -55.00 -58.32
C ARG A 574 -19.39 -55.63 -57.14
N ASN A 575 -20.10 -54.79 -56.40
CA ASN A 575 -21.07 -55.09 -55.33
C ASN A 575 -20.50 -55.65 -54.00
N THR A 576 -19.66 -54.87 -53.33
CA THR A 576 -19.46 -54.95 -51.87
C THR A 576 -20.42 -54.02 -51.12
N LYS A 577 -20.98 -54.48 -50.00
CA LYS A 577 -21.99 -53.78 -49.20
C LYS A 577 -21.41 -53.46 -47.82
N ILE A 578 -21.25 -52.17 -47.50
CA ILE A 578 -20.71 -51.69 -46.22
C ILE A 578 -21.88 -51.15 -45.37
N ILE A 579 -21.88 -51.45 -44.07
CA ILE A 579 -22.93 -51.04 -43.12
C ILE A 579 -22.32 -50.11 -42.09
N ILE A 580 -22.83 -48.88 -42.01
CA ILE A 580 -22.49 -47.91 -40.95
C ILE A 580 -23.80 -47.26 -40.48
N GLY A 581 -24.05 -47.25 -39.17
CA GLY A 581 -25.04 -46.34 -38.56
C GLY A 581 -26.53 -46.55 -38.86
N GLY A 582 -26.95 -47.63 -39.52
CA GLY A 582 -28.37 -48.03 -39.59
C GLY A 582 -29.26 -47.29 -40.60
N HIS A 583 -28.71 -46.41 -41.43
CA HIS A 583 -29.38 -45.86 -42.62
C HIS A 583 -28.66 -46.30 -43.90
N SER A 584 -29.41 -46.48 -44.99
CA SER A 584 -28.88 -46.98 -46.27
C SER A 584 -28.93 -45.91 -47.37
N GLU A 585 -27.77 -45.51 -47.88
CA GLU A 585 -27.66 -44.74 -49.13
C GLU A 585 -26.78 -45.48 -50.14
N LEU A 586 -27.17 -45.39 -51.41
CA LEU A 586 -26.45 -45.96 -52.55
C LEU A 586 -25.43 -44.94 -53.07
N ILE A 587 -24.21 -44.98 -52.56
CA ILE A 587 -23.12 -44.11 -53.04
C ILE A 587 -22.51 -44.73 -54.30
N ALA A 588 -22.68 -44.04 -55.43
CA ALA A 588 -21.99 -44.38 -56.67
C ALA A 588 -20.51 -43.98 -56.60
N SER A 589 -19.63 -44.78 -57.19
CA SER A 589 -18.18 -44.58 -57.18
C SER A 589 -17.76 -43.23 -57.78
N ARG A 590 -17.40 -42.26 -56.93
CA ARG A 590 -16.49 -41.14 -57.22
C ARG A 590 -16.06 -40.23 -56.04
N THR A 591 -16.43 -40.53 -54.79
CA THR A 591 -16.36 -39.50 -53.71
C THR A 591 -15.96 -40.03 -52.32
N ILE A 592 -14.81 -40.70 -52.18
CA ILE A 592 -14.18 -40.92 -50.86
C ILE A 592 -12.66 -40.87 -51.01
N ASP A 593 -12.02 -39.87 -50.40
CA ASP A 593 -10.63 -39.98 -49.94
C ASP A 593 -10.64 -40.03 -48.41
N SER A 594 -10.17 -41.15 -47.85
CA SER A 594 -9.88 -41.42 -46.43
C SER A 594 -10.99 -41.20 -45.36
N MET A 595 -11.47 -42.33 -44.81
CA MET A 595 -11.92 -42.41 -43.40
C MET A 595 -10.84 -43.12 -42.57
N ALA A 596 -10.62 -42.70 -41.31
CA ALA A 596 -10.26 -43.59 -40.21
C ALA A 596 -10.61 -42.96 -38.83
N LEU A 597 -11.15 -43.78 -37.93
CA LEU A 597 -11.50 -43.48 -36.54
C LEU A 597 -10.40 -44.08 -35.62
N SER A 598 -9.74 -43.33 -34.74
CA SER A 598 -10.16 -42.98 -33.36
C SER A 598 -9.84 -44.07 -32.30
N ASP A 599 -8.59 -44.11 -31.84
CA ASP A 599 -8.16 -44.95 -30.71
C ASP A 599 -8.51 -44.33 -29.35
N LYS A 600 -9.80 -44.37 -29.00
CA LYS A 600 -10.23 -44.23 -27.60
C LYS A 600 -10.14 -45.58 -26.87
N TYR A 601 -8.99 -46.24 -27.03
CA TYR A 601 -8.49 -47.49 -26.43
C TYR A 601 -6.98 -47.48 -26.77
N LEU A 602 -6.09 -46.91 -25.95
CA LEU A 602 -5.75 -47.35 -24.61
C LEU A 602 -5.18 -46.18 -23.78
N TYR A 603 -5.57 -46.12 -22.50
CA TYR A 603 -4.97 -45.22 -21.52
C TYR A 603 -3.85 -45.95 -20.76
N SER A 604 -2.88 -45.19 -20.23
CA SER A 604 -1.80 -45.59 -19.28
C SER A 604 -0.60 -46.41 -19.82
N TYR A 605 0.59 -45.78 -19.71
CA TYR A 605 2.01 -46.23 -19.83
C TYR A 605 2.77 -45.21 -20.70
N PHE A 606 3.74 -44.39 -20.25
CA PHE A 606 4.20 -43.92 -18.92
C PHE A 606 4.11 -42.36 -18.91
N ALA A 607 4.41 -41.54 -17.90
CA ALA A 607 5.11 -41.66 -16.61
C ALA A 607 6.66 -41.69 -16.64
N GLU A 608 7.28 -40.73 -17.33
CA GLU A 608 8.34 -39.85 -16.80
C GLU A 608 8.46 -38.57 -17.66
#